data_AF-A0A158CU73-F1
#
_entry.id   AF-A0A158CU73-F1
#
_cell.length_a   1.000
_cell.length_b   1.000
_cell.length_c   1.000
_cell.angle_alpha   90.00
_cell.angle_beta   90.00
_cell.angle_gamma   90.00
#
_symmetry.space_group_name_H-M   'P 1'
#
loop_
_entity.id
_entity.type
_entity.pdbx_description
1 polymer ?
#
loop_
_entity_poly.entity_id
_entity_poly.type
_entity_poly.pdbx_seq_one_letter_code
_entity_poly.pdbx_strand_id
1 'polypeptide(L)'
;MTENNRRFSNVCPSKIRRLFSARWIAVLPALAAAFVLAACGGGSDGPSTAGVSQSSSASPSDSGSTGSTTTPPDSGASAPLAASSPAPASGSTSTSSAATTVIAPSGSIFYGMNGHVNLTGPYTTTSLDQQLAQLKDLNVTLYRNDVSNVDGAKKLASVAQKFAQSGVTVYPVLLQTLNFADENAAYQASYTLAQQIVNVQRYAWYEVTNELAPTCLNGWVDGVRSTDFKNDCFQIARGVIRGMIAGIKSVDPDGKIIIGGNTWMHYGFDVMLANGTQPDGTSGHPVVTWDITAWHWYSEQGDIRNACGGTGCYNVIGTLQSFGKPIWINEVGMRPSFPGTAGEAGTFMANNMMGALLAIAPQYNIQSLQVYQLYDDPPTGEGPYGIMLNDGATPKPVYTSVKNFIATHPH
;
A
#
# COMPACT_ATOMS: atom_id res chain seq x y z
N MET A 1 -18.73 -31.39 56.91
CA MET A 1 -17.65 -32.22 57.47
C MET A 1 -16.33 -31.67 56.93
N THR A 2 -15.48 -31.17 57.85
CA THR A 2 -14.02 -30.91 57.76
C THR A 2 -13.52 -30.12 56.54
N GLU A 3 -13.17 -28.83 56.57
CA GLU A 3 -12.30 -28.01 57.45
C GLU A 3 -10.79 -28.34 57.37
N ASN A 4 -10.02 -27.48 56.67
CA ASN A 4 -8.72 -26.90 57.05
C ASN A 4 -8.11 -26.13 55.85
N ASN A 5 -8.04 -24.79 55.88
CA ASN A 5 -7.04 -23.90 56.49
C ASN A 5 -5.83 -23.53 55.59
N ARG A 6 -5.80 -22.24 55.19
CA ARG A 6 -4.71 -21.23 55.32
C ARG A 6 -3.33 -21.56 54.68
N ARG A 7 -2.63 -20.66 53.97
CA ARG A 7 -2.34 -19.24 54.22
C ARG A 7 -1.34 -18.70 53.15
N PHE A 8 -1.33 -17.37 52.94
CA PHE A 8 -0.20 -16.49 52.48
C PHE A 8 0.28 -16.62 51.00
N SER A 9 0.52 -15.58 50.18
CA SER A 9 0.87 -14.16 50.38
C SER A 9 0.59 -13.31 49.13
N ASN A 10 0.35 -12.00 49.34
CA ASN A 10 0.45 -10.92 48.34
C ASN A 10 1.91 -10.68 47.90
N VAL A 11 2.18 -10.49 46.59
CA VAL A 11 3.31 -9.70 46.07
C VAL A 11 2.91 -8.98 44.76
N CYS A 12 3.29 -7.71 44.69
CA CYS A 12 3.09 -6.70 43.63
C CYS A 12 3.83 -7.04 42.30
N PRO A 13 3.49 -6.40 41.15
CA PRO A 13 4.09 -6.70 39.85
C PRO A 13 5.36 -5.87 39.60
N SER A 14 6.42 -6.50 39.11
CA SER A 14 7.62 -5.78 38.63
C SER A 14 8.20 -6.40 37.37
N LYS A 15 8.21 -5.59 36.31
CA LYS A 15 9.27 -5.40 35.30
C LYS A 15 10.07 -6.64 34.86
N ILE A 16 9.86 -7.04 33.61
CA ILE A 16 10.93 -7.61 32.79
C ILE A 16 11.00 -6.83 31.47
N ARG A 17 12.06 -6.02 31.36
CA ARG A 17 12.65 -5.59 30.08
C ARG A 17 13.19 -6.83 29.36
N ARG A 18 12.87 -7.00 28.08
CA ARG A 18 13.83 -7.57 27.13
C ARG A 18 13.86 -6.73 25.86
N LEU A 19 15.05 -6.15 25.68
CA LEU A 19 15.60 -5.58 24.47
C LEU A 19 15.65 -6.67 23.39
N PHE A 20 15.32 -6.35 22.14
CA PHE A 20 16.12 -6.79 21.00
C PHE A 20 16.15 -5.72 19.91
N SER A 21 17.37 -5.53 19.42
CA SER A 21 17.90 -4.40 18.69
C SER A 21 17.71 -4.53 17.19
N ALA A 22 17.22 -3.46 16.56
CA ALA A 22 17.51 -3.17 15.17
C ALA A 22 19.01 -2.82 15.04
N ARG A 23 19.73 -3.50 14.13
CA ARG A 23 20.98 -2.98 13.58
C ARG A 23 21.14 -3.41 12.14
N TRP A 24 20.94 -2.42 11.27
CA TRP A 24 21.45 -2.36 9.92
C TRP A 24 22.98 -2.38 9.96
N ILE A 25 23.62 -3.19 9.11
CA ILE A 25 25.05 -3.05 8.79
C ILE A 25 25.16 -2.94 7.28
N ALA A 26 25.60 -1.76 6.86
CA ALA A 26 26.06 -1.46 5.51
C ALA A 26 27.39 -2.19 5.22
N VAL A 27 27.49 -2.73 4.02
CA VAL A 27 28.70 -3.36 3.47
C VAL A 27 29.52 -2.29 2.74
N LEU A 28 30.81 -2.17 3.09
CA LEU A 28 31.84 -1.58 2.22
C LEU A 28 33.06 -2.52 2.20
N PRO A 29 33.81 -2.58 1.08
CA PRO A 29 34.74 -3.67 0.81
C PRO A 29 36.14 -3.42 1.37
N ALA A 30 36.85 -4.52 1.65
CA ALA A 30 38.20 -4.55 2.16
C ALA A 30 39.24 -4.21 1.08
N LEU A 31 40.15 -3.28 1.38
CA LEU A 31 41.45 -3.13 0.73
C LEU A 31 42.53 -3.65 1.70
N ALA A 32 43.36 -4.58 1.25
CA ALA A 32 44.55 -5.03 1.96
C ALA A 32 45.81 -4.42 1.32
N ALA A 33 46.74 -4.06 2.20
CA ALA A 33 47.97 -3.30 1.99
C ALA A 33 49.06 -4.06 1.20
N ALA A 34 50.03 -3.34 0.62
CA ALA A 34 51.33 -3.12 1.29
C ALA A 34 52.43 -2.49 0.40
N PHE A 35 53.34 -1.83 1.12
CA PHE A 35 54.75 -1.51 0.85
C PHE A 35 55.18 -0.11 0.39
N VAL A 36 56.25 0.29 1.09
CA VAL A 36 56.91 1.58 1.31
C VAL A 36 58.17 1.63 0.44
N LEU A 37 58.51 2.79 -0.15
CA LEU A 37 59.79 3.51 0.10
C LEU A 37 59.89 4.81 -0.74
N ALA A 38 60.58 5.78 -0.15
CA ALA A 38 60.77 7.16 -0.57
C ALA A 38 61.81 7.35 -1.70
N ALA A 39 61.72 8.46 -2.45
CA ALA A 39 62.72 9.54 -2.47
C ALA A 39 62.51 10.59 -3.60
N CYS A 40 62.70 11.86 -3.21
CA CYS A 40 63.33 12.99 -3.92
C CYS A 40 62.66 13.73 -5.10
N GLY A 41 62.54 15.06 -4.88
CA GLY A 41 62.63 16.15 -5.86
C GLY A 41 61.27 16.75 -6.27
N GLY A 42 60.98 18.04 -6.14
CA GLY A 42 61.76 19.25 -5.83
C GLY A 42 61.17 20.45 -6.61
N GLY A 43 61.14 21.63 -5.97
CA GLY A 43 60.93 22.96 -6.61
C GLY A 43 59.47 23.45 -6.58
N SER A 44 59.06 24.37 -5.69
CA SER A 44 59.35 25.83 -5.65
C SER A 44 58.59 26.58 -6.78
N ASP A 45 57.86 27.66 -6.56
CA ASP A 45 58.09 28.83 -5.70
C ASP A 45 56.77 29.51 -5.29
N GLY A 46 56.71 29.99 -4.03
CA GLY A 46 55.86 31.13 -3.66
C GLY A 46 56.68 32.42 -3.78
N PRO A 47 56.47 33.46 -2.94
CA PRO A 47 55.30 33.72 -2.10
C PRO A 47 54.91 35.22 -2.07
N SER A 48 53.97 35.54 -1.18
CA SER A 48 53.93 36.75 -0.31
C SER A 48 53.43 38.06 -0.97
N THR A 49 52.61 38.90 -0.33
CA THR A 49 52.66 39.38 1.06
C THR A 49 51.30 39.96 1.52
N ALA A 50 51.15 40.00 2.84
CA ALA A 50 50.06 40.54 3.63
C ALA A 50 49.99 42.09 3.66
N GLY A 51 48.88 42.66 4.13
CA GLY A 51 48.85 44.06 4.55
C GLY A 51 47.47 44.64 4.85
N VAL A 52 47.18 44.80 6.15
CA VAL A 52 45.99 45.42 6.76
C VAL A 52 46.03 46.96 6.64
N SER A 53 44.87 47.65 6.47
CA SER A 53 44.39 48.77 7.32
C SER A 53 43.29 49.68 6.69
N GLN A 54 42.17 49.77 7.42
CA GLN A 54 41.36 50.94 7.85
C GLN A 54 40.78 52.02 6.90
N SER A 55 39.43 52.16 7.06
CA SER A 55 38.58 53.38 7.10
C SER A 55 38.43 54.22 5.81
N SER A 56 37.27 54.75 5.43
CA SER A 56 36.30 55.50 6.22
C SER A 56 35.03 55.83 5.40
N SER A 57 33.91 55.98 6.13
CA SER A 57 32.76 56.91 5.94
C SER A 57 32.11 57.10 4.55
N ALA A 58 30.81 56.80 4.44
CA ALA A 58 29.72 57.79 4.58
C ALA A 58 28.38 57.25 4.03
N SER A 59 27.35 57.24 4.89
CA SER A 59 25.93 57.42 4.50
C SER A 59 25.53 58.86 4.88
N PRO A 60 24.44 59.42 4.32
CA PRO A 60 23.08 59.26 4.87
C PRO A 60 22.01 58.99 3.77
N SER A 61 20.87 58.32 4.03
CA SER A 61 19.63 58.78 4.73
C SER A 61 19.05 60.05 4.09
N ASP A 62 17.78 60.21 3.71
CA ASP A 62 16.47 59.98 4.36
C ASP A 62 15.39 60.12 3.24
N SER A 63 14.25 59.40 3.15
CA SER A 63 13.10 59.17 4.05
C SER A 63 11.95 60.21 3.98
N GLY A 64 10.70 59.72 4.07
CA GLY A 64 9.44 60.48 4.17
C GLY A 64 8.49 60.25 2.97
N SER A 65 7.48 59.37 2.97
CA SER A 65 6.29 59.14 3.82
C SER A 65 5.04 59.98 3.49
N THR A 66 3.90 59.27 3.44
CA THR A 66 2.48 59.64 3.61
C THR A 66 1.59 59.96 2.40
N GLY A 67 0.38 59.36 2.40
CA GLY A 67 -0.82 59.95 1.79
C GLY A 67 -1.80 59.00 1.07
N SER A 68 -2.84 58.55 1.79
CA SER A 68 -4.05 57.84 1.32
C SER A 68 -4.95 58.66 0.38
N THR A 69 -5.68 58.06 -0.60
CA THR A 69 -7.17 57.92 -0.67
C THR A 69 -7.75 57.56 -2.08
N THR A 70 -8.80 56.72 -2.07
CA THR A 70 -10.04 56.67 -2.93
C THR A 70 -10.07 56.20 -4.42
N THR A 71 -10.54 54.95 -4.62
CA THR A 71 -11.67 54.41 -5.46
C THR A 71 -11.84 54.65 -7.00
N PRO A 72 -12.54 53.73 -7.74
CA PRO A 72 -12.32 53.27 -9.15
C PRO A 72 -13.39 53.84 -10.13
N PRO A 73 -13.73 53.28 -11.34
CA PRO A 73 -13.31 52.05 -12.08
C PRO A 73 -13.09 52.21 -13.61
N ASP A 74 -12.62 51.15 -14.30
CA ASP A 74 -13.32 50.56 -15.47
C ASP A 74 -12.54 49.45 -16.20
N SER A 75 -13.33 48.49 -16.71
CA SER A 75 -13.08 47.55 -17.83
C SER A 75 -11.92 46.53 -17.67
N GLY A 76 -12.12 45.21 -17.68
CA GLY A 76 -13.10 44.41 -18.41
C GLY A 76 -12.34 43.50 -19.39
N ALA A 77 -12.05 42.26 -18.99
CA ALA A 77 -11.72 41.17 -19.91
C ALA A 77 -11.77 39.80 -19.19
N SER A 78 -12.99 39.28 -19.17
CA SER A 78 -13.44 37.88 -19.18
C SER A 78 -12.43 36.73 -19.06
N ALA A 79 -12.66 35.91 -18.03
CA ALA A 79 -12.30 34.49 -17.97
C ALA A 79 -13.07 33.68 -19.03
N PRO A 80 -12.51 32.60 -19.60
CA PRO A 80 -13.28 31.72 -20.47
C PRO A 80 -14.16 30.79 -19.62
N LEU A 81 -15.46 30.90 -19.87
CA LEU A 81 -16.52 30.01 -19.41
C LEU A 81 -16.36 28.60 -20.01
N ALA A 82 -16.76 27.62 -19.20
CA ALA A 82 -16.91 26.23 -19.56
C ALA A 82 -17.76 26.07 -20.84
N ALA A 83 -17.20 25.36 -21.82
CA ALA A 83 -17.92 24.96 -23.01
C ALA A 83 -18.54 23.57 -22.81
N SER A 84 -19.85 23.56 -22.98
CA SER A 84 -20.76 22.42 -22.95
C SER A 84 -20.36 21.32 -23.93
N SER A 85 -20.45 20.06 -23.48
CA SER A 85 -20.24 18.86 -24.29
C SER A 85 -21.24 18.76 -25.46
N PRO A 86 -20.81 18.41 -26.67
CA PRO A 86 -21.72 17.93 -27.71
C PRO A 86 -22.02 16.42 -27.52
N ALA A 87 -23.29 16.06 -27.72
CA ALA A 87 -23.75 14.66 -27.77
C ALA A 87 -23.08 13.89 -28.94
N PRO A 88 -22.78 12.58 -28.80
CA PRO A 88 -22.09 11.85 -29.84
C PRO A 88 -23.07 11.38 -30.94
N ALA A 89 -22.65 11.59 -32.19
CA ALA A 89 -23.27 11.04 -33.38
C ALA A 89 -22.94 9.55 -33.53
N SER A 90 -23.93 8.78 -34.02
CA SER A 90 -23.83 7.37 -34.33
C SER A 90 -22.78 7.08 -35.41
N GLY A 91 -21.90 6.11 -35.14
CA GLY A 91 -20.92 5.59 -36.09
C GLY A 91 -20.38 4.25 -35.63
N SER A 92 -20.76 3.19 -36.34
CA SER A 92 -20.40 1.79 -36.10
C SER A 92 -18.95 1.50 -36.50
N THR A 93 -18.14 0.96 -35.58
CA THR A 93 -17.28 -0.25 -35.68
C THR A 93 -16.03 -0.14 -34.81
N SER A 94 -16.00 -0.88 -33.70
CA SER A 94 -14.83 -1.69 -33.29
C SER A 94 -15.27 -2.61 -32.15
N THR A 95 -15.03 -3.91 -32.31
CA THR A 95 -15.27 -4.94 -31.31
C THR A 95 -14.26 -4.78 -30.17
N SER A 96 -14.61 -3.99 -29.16
CA SER A 96 -14.05 -4.15 -27.83
C SER A 96 -14.82 -5.28 -27.13
N SER A 97 -14.10 -6.32 -26.73
CA SER A 97 -14.57 -7.27 -25.73
C SER A 97 -14.82 -6.47 -24.45
N ALA A 98 -16.05 -6.00 -24.26
CA ALA A 98 -16.48 -5.42 -23.00
C ALA A 98 -16.23 -6.48 -21.92
N ALA A 99 -15.26 -6.23 -21.04
CA ALA A 99 -15.05 -7.02 -19.85
C ALA A 99 -16.33 -6.89 -19.02
N THR A 100 -17.17 -7.92 -19.05
CA THR A 100 -18.35 -8.02 -18.18
C THR A 100 -17.87 -7.77 -16.76
N THR A 101 -18.41 -6.74 -16.11
CA THR A 101 -18.10 -6.47 -14.70
C THR A 101 -18.52 -7.70 -13.90
N VAL A 102 -17.55 -8.48 -13.46
CA VAL A 102 -17.79 -9.63 -12.58
C VAL A 102 -17.98 -9.03 -11.19
N ILE A 103 -19.21 -8.66 -10.86
CA ILE A 103 -19.64 -8.40 -9.48
C ILE A 103 -20.09 -9.75 -8.94
N ALA A 104 -19.61 -10.14 -7.76
CA ALA A 104 -20.04 -11.39 -7.15
C ALA A 104 -21.56 -11.29 -6.98
N PRO A 105 -22.33 -12.34 -7.32
CA PRO A 105 -23.76 -12.36 -7.04
C PRO A 105 -24.02 -11.93 -5.59
N SER A 106 -25.18 -11.33 -5.32
CA SER A 106 -25.51 -10.93 -3.94
C SER A 106 -25.48 -12.17 -3.03
N GLY A 107 -24.58 -12.17 -2.05
CA GLY A 107 -24.32 -13.31 -1.15
C GLY A 107 -23.08 -14.15 -1.48
N SER A 108 -22.42 -13.88 -2.61
CA SER A 108 -21.20 -14.55 -3.07
C SER A 108 -19.94 -13.73 -2.81
N ILE A 109 -18.80 -14.40 -2.63
CA ILE A 109 -17.47 -13.77 -2.46
C ILE A 109 -16.53 -14.23 -3.56
N PHE A 110 -15.70 -13.31 -4.09
CA PHE A 110 -14.51 -13.68 -4.87
C PHE A 110 -13.35 -14.07 -3.96
N TYR A 111 -12.85 -15.28 -4.13
CA TYR A 111 -11.58 -15.70 -3.57
C TYR A 111 -10.43 -15.35 -4.50
N GLY A 112 -9.37 -14.80 -3.93
CA GLY A 112 -8.16 -14.46 -4.64
C GLY A 112 -6.91 -15.00 -3.98
N MET A 113 -5.81 -14.81 -4.69
CA MET A 113 -4.47 -15.12 -4.19
C MET A 113 -3.54 -13.96 -4.54
N ASN A 114 -2.65 -13.63 -3.62
CA ASN A 114 -1.59 -12.67 -3.86
C ASN A 114 -0.39 -13.38 -4.48
N GLY A 115 0.11 -12.78 -5.55
CA GLY A 115 1.32 -13.18 -6.22
C GLY A 115 2.31 -12.03 -6.31
N HIS A 116 3.55 -12.39 -6.63
CA HIS A 116 4.63 -11.45 -6.84
C HIS A 116 5.40 -11.77 -8.10
N VAL A 117 4.70 -11.84 -9.24
CA VAL A 117 5.30 -12.19 -10.53
C VAL A 117 6.44 -11.25 -10.93
N ASN A 118 6.52 -10.05 -10.37
CA ASN A 118 7.59 -9.10 -10.62
C ASN A 118 8.78 -9.20 -9.66
N LEU A 119 8.67 -9.97 -8.57
CA LEU A 119 9.78 -10.28 -7.68
C LEU A 119 10.54 -11.52 -8.14
N THR A 120 11.81 -11.62 -7.74
CA THR A 120 12.64 -12.82 -7.98
C THR A 120 12.21 -13.98 -7.08
N GLY A 121 12.77 -15.17 -7.32
CA GLY A 121 12.46 -16.37 -6.53
C GLY A 121 11.33 -17.21 -7.14
N PRO A 122 10.45 -17.82 -6.34
CA PRO A 122 9.52 -18.86 -6.81
C PRO A 122 8.58 -18.39 -7.93
N TYR A 123 8.18 -17.12 -7.94
CA TYR A 123 7.34 -16.57 -9.01
C TYR A 123 8.05 -16.45 -10.37
N THR A 124 9.39 -16.50 -10.39
CA THR A 124 10.20 -16.52 -11.61
C THR A 124 10.69 -17.91 -12.00
N THR A 125 10.91 -18.79 -11.03
CA THR A 125 11.38 -20.15 -11.29
C THR A 125 10.26 -21.13 -11.58
N THR A 126 9.04 -20.84 -11.08
CA THR A 126 7.84 -21.64 -11.34
C THR A 126 7.17 -21.19 -12.62
N SER A 127 6.87 -22.13 -13.52
CA SER A 127 6.21 -21.82 -14.79
C SER A 127 4.82 -21.22 -14.55
N LEU A 128 4.38 -20.37 -15.48
CA LEU A 128 3.03 -19.79 -15.42
C LEU A 128 1.93 -20.86 -15.50
N ASP A 129 2.17 -21.98 -16.20
CA ASP A 129 1.24 -23.11 -16.24
C ASP A 129 1.10 -23.77 -14.87
N GLN A 130 2.20 -23.92 -14.12
CA GLN A 130 2.18 -24.46 -12.77
C GLN A 130 1.50 -23.49 -11.78
N GLN A 131 1.80 -22.19 -11.86
CA GLN A 131 1.11 -21.15 -11.10
C GLN A 131 -0.40 -21.20 -11.36
N LEU A 132 -0.82 -21.23 -12.64
CA LEU A 132 -2.24 -21.30 -13.00
C LEU A 132 -2.91 -22.58 -12.50
N ALA A 133 -2.22 -23.73 -12.59
CA ALA A 133 -2.74 -24.99 -12.09
C ALA A 133 -3.00 -24.95 -10.58
N GLN A 134 -2.10 -24.35 -9.80
CA GLN A 134 -2.27 -24.18 -8.34
C GLN A 134 -3.43 -23.24 -8.02
N LEU A 135 -3.56 -22.12 -8.73
CA LEU A 135 -4.69 -21.19 -8.55
C LEU A 135 -6.03 -21.86 -8.87
N LYS A 136 -6.10 -22.66 -9.94
CA LYS A 136 -7.29 -23.45 -10.28
C LYS A 136 -7.58 -24.55 -9.27
N ASP A 137 -6.55 -25.22 -8.76
CA ASP A 137 -6.70 -26.26 -7.74
C ASP A 137 -7.25 -25.70 -6.42
N LEU A 138 -6.92 -24.46 -6.09
CA LEU A 138 -7.51 -23.71 -4.97
C LEU A 138 -8.92 -23.18 -5.26
N ASN A 139 -9.34 -23.21 -6.53
CA ASN A 139 -10.57 -22.58 -7.01
C ASN A 139 -10.65 -21.09 -6.68
N VAL A 140 -9.54 -20.34 -6.85
CA VAL A 140 -9.54 -18.87 -6.75
C VAL A 140 -9.77 -18.24 -8.13
N THR A 141 -10.40 -17.07 -8.15
CA THR A 141 -10.77 -16.36 -9.39
C THR A 141 -10.03 -15.04 -9.57
N LEU A 142 -9.30 -14.57 -8.56
CA LEU A 142 -8.51 -13.33 -8.61
C LEU A 142 -7.04 -13.60 -8.34
N TYR A 143 -6.15 -12.93 -9.07
CA TYR A 143 -4.69 -12.99 -8.86
C TYR A 143 -4.09 -11.58 -8.83
N ARG A 144 -3.83 -11.08 -7.62
CA ARG A 144 -3.31 -9.74 -7.34
C ARG A 144 -1.78 -9.74 -7.42
N ASN A 145 -1.19 -8.81 -8.16
CA ASN A 145 0.27 -8.74 -8.32
C ASN A 145 0.81 -7.31 -8.35
N ASP A 146 1.98 -7.10 -7.78
CA ASP A 146 2.66 -5.80 -7.74
C ASP A 146 3.17 -5.34 -9.11
N VAL A 147 3.11 -4.04 -9.37
CA VAL A 147 3.71 -3.38 -10.54
C VAL A 147 4.26 -2.01 -10.15
N SER A 148 5.55 -1.77 -10.35
CA SER A 148 6.20 -0.50 -10.01
C SER A 148 6.82 0.24 -11.21
N ASN A 149 6.80 -0.38 -12.40
CA ASN A 149 7.40 0.17 -13.62
C ASN A 149 6.84 -0.50 -14.88
N VAL A 150 7.23 0.01 -16.05
CA VAL A 150 6.76 -0.46 -17.37
C VAL A 150 7.15 -1.92 -17.66
N ASP A 151 8.35 -2.35 -17.26
CA ASP A 151 8.78 -3.72 -17.55
C ASP A 151 8.03 -4.74 -16.67
N GLY A 152 7.77 -4.37 -15.41
CA GLY A 152 6.86 -5.13 -14.55
C GLY A 152 5.43 -5.18 -15.10
N ALA A 153 4.96 -4.09 -15.71
CA ALA A 153 3.65 -4.06 -16.36
C ALA A 153 3.58 -5.01 -17.57
N LYS A 154 4.63 -5.06 -18.41
CA LYS A 154 4.72 -6.00 -19.55
C LYS A 154 4.76 -7.45 -19.09
N LYS A 155 5.50 -7.72 -18.01
CA LYS A 155 5.55 -9.05 -17.41
C LYS A 155 4.17 -9.47 -16.90
N LEU A 156 3.50 -8.62 -16.14
CA LEU A 156 2.15 -8.91 -15.67
C LEU A 156 1.13 -9.05 -16.80
N ALA A 157 1.24 -8.24 -17.86
CA ALA A 157 0.40 -8.37 -19.05
C ALA A 157 0.57 -9.74 -19.72
N SER A 158 1.78 -10.30 -19.74
CA SER A 158 2.05 -11.64 -20.25
C SER A 158 1.40 -12.73 -19.39
N VAL A 159 1.37 -12.54 -18.06
CA VAL A 159 0.63 -13.42 -17.14
C VAL A 159 -0.88 -13.32 -17.40
N ALA A 160 -1.42 -12.11 -17.49
CA ALA A 160 -2.84 -11.87 -17.78
C ALA A 160 -3.27 -12.49 -19.11
N GLN A 161 -2.43 -12.38 -20.15
CA GLN A 161 -2.68 -13.00 -21.45
C GLN A 161 -2.68 -14.54 -21.35
N LYS A 162 -1.71 -15.12 -20.63
CA LYS A 162 -1.63 -16.58 -20.43
C LYS A 162 -2.83 -17.10 -19.63
N PHE A 163 -3.33 -16.33 -18.68
CA PHE A 163 -4.44 -16.69 -17.81
C PHE A 163 -5.79 -16.29 -18.41
N ALA A 164 -5.82 -15.64 -19.57
CA ALA A 164 -7.05 -15.29 -20.26
C ALA A 164 -7.91 -16.54 -20.46
N GLN A 165 -9.22 -16.40 -20.22
CA GLN A 165 -10.21 -17.50 -20.35
C GLN A 165 -10.01 -18.67 -19.38
N SER A 166 -9.09 -18.55 -18.42
CA SER A 166 -8.83 -19.62 -17.45
C SER A 166 -9.82 -19.64 -16.28
N GLY A 167 -10.62 -18.57 -16.11
CA GLY A 167 -11.43 -18.30 -14.92
C GLY A 167 -10.68 -17.51 -13.83
N VAL A 168 -9.36 -17.32 -13.97
CA VAL A 168 -8.54 -16.50 -13.08
C VAL A 168 -8.31 -15.12 -13.71
N THR A 169 -8.78 -14.07 -13.04
CA THR A 169 -8.58 -12.67 -13.45
C THR A 169 -7.37 -12.09 -12.74
N VAL A 170 -6.40 -11.61 -13.52
CA VAL A 170 -5.20 -10.92 -13.03
C VAL A 170 -5.49 -9.44 -12.91
N TYR A 171 -5.05 -8.79 -11.83
CA TYR A 171 -5.09 -7.32 -11.70
C TYR A 171 -3.85 -6.78 -10.98
N PRO A 172 -3.42 -5.54 -11.30
CA PRO A 172 -2.23 -4.95 -10.71
C PRO A 172 -2.52 -4.19 -9.42
N VAL A 173 -1.55 -4.21 -8.50
CA VAL A 173 -1.34 -3.17 -7.49
C VAL A 173 -0.17 -2.29 -7.92
N LEU A 174 -0.45 -1.01 -8.18
CA LEU A 174 0.54 -0.03 -8.63
C LEU A 174 1.30 0.50 -7.42
N LEU A 175 2.62 0.33 -7.43
CA LEU A 175 3.51 0.72 -6.34
C LEU A 175 4.33 1.95 -6.72
N GLN A 176 4.54 2.83 -5.74
CA GLN A 176 5.38 4.01 -5.85
C GLN A 176 6.00 4.33 -4.48
N THR A 177 7.19 4.90 -4.51
CA THR A 177 7.90 5.34 -3.30
C THR A 177 7.27 6.60 -2.71
N LEU A 178 7.69 7.01 -1.51
CA LEU A 178 7.31 8.31 -0.92
C LEU A 178 8.46 9.32 -0.94
N ASN A 179 9.49 9.10 -1.76
CA ASN A 179 10.66 9.98 -1.79
C ASN A 179 10.45 11.15 -2.77
N PHE A 180 9.64 12.12 -2.36
CA PHE A 180 9.32 13.32 -3.14
C PHE A 180 9.46 14.57 -2.28
N ALA A 181 9.71 15.71 -2.94
CA ALA A 181 9.85 16.99 -2.25
C ALA A 181 8.53 17.48 -1.63
N ASP A 182 7.41 17.24 -2.31
CA ASP A 182 6.08 17.68 -1.90
C ASP A 182 4.95 16.84 -2.56
N GLU A 183 3.71 17.13 -2.19
CA GLU A 183 2.50 16.49 -2.73
C GLU A 183 2.37 16.62 -4.25
N ASN A 184 2.75 17.77 -4.82
CA ASN A 184 2.60 18.01 -6.26
C ASN A 184 3.63 17.22 -7.06
N ALA A 185 4.89 17.15 -6.60
CA ALA A 185 5.93 16.32 -7.21
C ALA A 185 5.52 14.83 -7.17
N ALA A 186 5.00 14.37 -6.02
CA ALA A 186 4.48 13.02 -5.87
C ALA A 186 3.31 12.74 -6.82
N TYR A 187 2.39 13.69 -6.97
CA TYR A 187 1.26 13.60 -7.89
C TYR A 187 1.72 13.46 -9.34
N GLN A 188 2.60 14.35 -9.82
CA GLN A 188 3.03 14.35 -11.23
C GLN A 188 3.81 13.07 -11.59
N ALA A 189 4.70 12.62 -10.69
CA ALA A 189 5.45 11.39 -10.88
C ALA A 189 4.53 10.17 -10.94
N SER A 190 3.55 10.11 -10.03
CA SER A 190 2.62 8.98 -9.93
C SER A 190 1.59 8.95 -11.05
N TYR A 191 1.15 10.12 -11.51
CA TYR A 191 0.34 10.28 -12.72
C TYR A 191 1.06 9.70 -13.94
N THR A 192 2.31 10.13 -14.15
CA THR A 192 3.13 9.65 -15.27
C THR A 192 3.36 8.15 -15.21
N LEU A 193 3.72 7.62 -14.04
CA LEU A 193 3.93 6.18 -13.85
C LEU A 193 2.66 5.38 -14.15
N ALA A 194 1.51 5.81 -13.62
CA ALA A 194 0.25 5.14 -13.85
C ALA A 194 -0.15 5.14 -15.33
N GLN A 195 0.00 6.26 -16.04
CA GLN A 195 -0.22 6.31 -17.48
C GLN A 195 0.65 5.30 -18.23
N GLN A 196 1.95 5.24 -17.88
CA GLN A 196 2.89 4.33 -18.52
C GLN A 196 2.52 2.86 -18.29
N ILE A 197 2.13 2.49 -17.07
CA ILE A 197 1.70 1.13 -16.73
C ILE A 197 0.39 0.77 -17.45
N VAL A 198 -0.61 1.64 -17.42
CA VAL A 198 -1.96 1.37 -17.95
C VAL A 198 -1.97 1.34 -19.48
N ASN A 199 -1.05 2.06 -20.14
CA ASN A 199 -0.86 1.95 -21.59
C ASN A 199 -0.30 0.60 -22.04
N VAL A 200 0.31 -0.19 -21.15
CA VAL A 200 0.78 -1.55 -21.49
C VAL A 200 -0.38 -2.53 -21.56
N GLN A 201 -1.28 -2.49 -20.57
CA GLN A 201 -2.42 -3.39 -20.48
C GLN A 201 -3.53 -2.74 -19.66
N ARG A 202 -4.76 -2.85 -20.17
CA ARG A 202 -5.96 -2.46 -19.43
C ARG A 202 -6.51 -3.60 -18.58
N TYR A 203 -7.01 -3.29 -17.40
CA TYR A 203 -7.54 -4.23 -16.42
C TYR A 203 -8.90 -3.74 -15.90
N ALA A 204 -9.75 -4.66 -15.46
CA ALA A 204 -11.04 -4.30 -14.87
C ALA A 204 -10.86 -3.50 -13.55
N TRP A 205 -9.81 -3.81 -12.80
CA TRP A 205 -9.46 -3.15 -11.55
C TRP A 205 -8.00 -2.76 -11.50
N TYR A 206 -7.71 -1.67 -10.81
CA TYR A 206 -6.39 -1.18 -10.48
C TYR A 206 -6.35 -0.86 -9.00
N GLU A 207 -5.47 -1.52 -8.27
CA GLU A 207 -5.18 -1.11 -6.92
C GLU A 207 -4.08 -0.05 -6.92
N VAL A 208 -4.31 1.04 -6.18
CA VAL A 208 -3.36 2.14 -6.05
C VAL A 208 -2.67 2.06 -4.70
N THR A 209 -1.38 1.75 -4.72
CA THR A 209 -0.49 1.62 -3.55
C THR A 209 -0.74 0.38 -2.69
N ASN A 210 0.14 0.11 -1.71
CA ASN A 210 0.07 -1.04 -0.81
C ASN A 210 0.51 -0.57 0.59
N GLU A 211 -0.40 -0.58 1.56
CA GLU A 211 -0.14 -0.22 2.96
C GLU A 211 0.70 1.07 3.17
N LEU A 212 0.30 2.20 2.58
CA LEU A 212 1.02 3.46 2.83
C LEU A 212 0.82 4.00 4.24
N ALA A 213 -0.34 3.75 4.88
CA ALA A 213 -0.65 4.31 6.19
C ALA A 213 0.39 3.97 7.27
N PRO A 214 0.83 2.70 7.46
CA PRO A 214 1.92 2.36 8.38
C PRO A 214 3.20 3.17 8.20
N THR A 215 3.58 3.49 6.96
CA THR A 215 4.82 4.23 6.66
C THR A 215 4.78 5.67 7.15
N CYS A 216 3.57 6.24 7.27
CA CYS A 216 3.34 7.61 7.68
C CYS A 216 2.98 7.76 9.16
N LEU A 217 3.02 6.70 9.97
CA LEU A 217 2.74 6.79 11.40
C LEU A 217 3.78 7.65 12.14
N ASN A 218 3.31 8.36 13.14
CA ASN A 218 4.10 9.14 14.09
C ASN A 218 4.33 8.33 15.39
N GLY A 219 5.21 7.33 15.28
CA GLY A 219 5.55 6.44 16.41
C GLY A 219 4.71 5.16 16.44
N TRP A 220 4.65 4.53 17.61
CA TRP A 220 3.92 3.28 17.85
C TRP A 220 2.49 3.58 18.29
N VAL A 221 1.65 3.87 17.30
CA VAL A 221 0.27 4.33 17.50
C VAL A 221 -0.70 3.48 16.69
N ASP A 222 -1.97 3.54 17.04
CA ASP A 222 -3.01 2.70 16.43
C ASP A 222 -3.37 3.16 15.00
N GLY A 223 -3.11 4.43 14.65
CA GLY A 223 -3.42 4.99 13.32
C GLY A 223 -4.90 5.29 13.11
N VAL A 224 -5.64 5.53 14.21
CA VAL A 224 -7.09 5.79 14.21
C VAL A 224 -7.41 7.28 14.25
N ARG A 225 -6.41 8.13 14.56
CA ARG A 225 -6.55 9.59 14.65
C ARG A 225 -5.68 10.28 13.62
N SER A 226 -6.07 11.47 13.19
CA SER A 226 -5.25 12.29 12.27
C SER A 226 -3.86 12.58 12.83
N THR A 227 -3.77 12.84 14.14
CA THR A 227 -2.51 13.11 14.85
C THR A 227 -1.58 11.91 14.96
N ASP A 228 -2.05 10.71 14.63
CA ASP A 228 -1.22 9.50 14.60
C ASP A 228 -0.31 9.45 13.37
N PHE A 229 -0.45 10.39 12.43
CA PHE A 229 0.29 10.44 11.18
C PHE A 229 1.17 11.70 11.07
N LYS A 230 2.28 11.58 10.35
CA LYS A 230 3.15 12.70 10.00
C LYS A 230 2.55 13.49 8.83
N ASN A 231 2.45 14.81 8.98
CA ASN A 231 1.75 15.66 7.99
C ASN A 231 2.41 15.66 6.61
N ASP A 232 3.74 15.78 6.57
CA ASP A 232 4.54 15.77 5.35
C ASP A 232 4.42 14.43 4.59
N CYS A 233 4.56 13.31 5.30
CA CYS A 233 4.39 11.98 4.72
C CYS A 233 2.97 11.77 4.17
N PHE A 234 1.94 12.17 4.94
CA PHE A 234 0.55 12.08 4.50
C PHE A 234 0.29 12.88 3.22
N GLN A 235 0.81 14.11 3.12
CA GLN A 235 0.67 14.94 1.93
C GLN A 235 1.33 14.30 0.70
N ILE A 236 2.54 13.77 0.84
CA ILE A 236 3.22 13.05 -0.24
C ILE A 236 2.42 11.81 -0.67
N ALA A 237 1.96 11.00 0.29
CA ALA A 237 1.18 9.81 0.01
C ALA A 237 -0.19 10.13 -0.64
N ARG A 238 -0.86 11.21 -0.21
CA ARG A 238 -2.07 11.74 -0.87
C ARG A 238 -1.76 12.13 -2.32
N GLY A 239 -0.62 12.79 -2.56
CA GLY A 239 -0.12 13.11 -3.91
C GLY A 239 0.06 11.86 -4.76
N VAL A 240 0.74 10.82 -4.23
CA VAL A 240 0.93 9.54 -4.92
C VAL A 240 -0.41 8.92 -5.31
N ILE A 241 -1.32 8.74 -4.35
CA ILE A 241 -2.61 8.09 -4.57
C ILE A 241 -3.42 8.86 -5.62
N ARG A 242 -3.56 10.18 -5.47
CA ARG A 242 -4.31 11.02 -6.41
C ARG A 242 -3.69 11.02 -7.80
N GLY A 243 -2.36 11.10 -7.88
CA GLY A 243 -1.63 11.05 -9.13
C GLY A 243 -1.86 9.73 -9.86
N MET A 244 -1.72 8.59 -9.17
CA MET A 244 -1.99 7.28 -9.75
C MET A 244 -3.42 7.17 -10.29
N ILE A 245 -4.41 7.56 -9.48
CA ILE A 245 -5.83 7.50 -9.88
C ILE A 245 -6.05 8.33 -11.15
N ALA A 246 -5.57 9.57 -11.17
CA ALA A 246 -5.72 10.45 -12.34
C ALA A 246 -4.99 9.88 -13.57
N GLY A 247 -3.80 9.30 -13.39
CA GLY A 247 -3.03 8.68 -14.45
C GLY A 247 -3.76 7.48 -15.06
N ILE A 248 -4.31 6.59 -14.21
CA ILE A 248 -5.16 5.48 -14.65
C ILE A 248 -6.35 6.01 -15.44
N LYS A 249 -7.13 6.92 -14.86
CA LYS A 249 -8.37 7.43 -15.46
C LYS A 249 -8.15 8.21 -16.76
N SER A 250 -6.95 8.76 -16.97
CA SER A 250 -6.61 9.43 -18.23
C SER A 250 -6.44 8.46 -19.41
N VAL A 251 -6.10 7.19 -19.15
CA VAL A 251 -5.87 6.15 -20.17
C VAL A 251 -7.03 5.15 -20.21
N ASP A 252 -7.58 4.81 -19.06
CA ASP A 252 -8.71 3.90 -18.87
C ASP A 252 -9.78 4.54 -17.95
N PRO A 253 -10.71 5.32 -18.50
CA PRO A 253 -11.77 5.96 -17.73
C PRO A 253 -12.68 4.97 -16.99
N ASP A 254 -12.86 3.76 -17.54
CA ASP A 254 -13.79 2.75 -17.02
C ASP A 254 -13.14 1.86 -15.94
N GLY A 255 -11.81 1.73 -15.95
CA GLY A 255 -11.04 0.94 -14.98
C GLY A 255 -11.34 1.30 -13.53
N LYS A 256 -11.68 0.31 -12.71
CA LYS A 256 -12.11 0.53 -11.32
C LYS A 256 -10.92 0.72 -10.38
N ILE A 257 -11.05 1.66 -9.46
CA ILE A 257 -10.00 2.00 -8.50
C ILE A 257 -10.25 1.28 -7.17
N ILE A 258 -9.31 0.45 -6.77
CA ILE A 258 -9.18 -0.10 -5.43
C ILE A 258 -8.17 0.79 -4.69
N ILE A 259 -8.54 1.39 -3.56
CA ILE A 259 -7.56 2.12 -2.75
C ILE A 259 -6.67 1.12 -2.02
N GLY A 260 -5.36 1.31 -2.08
CA GLY A 260 -4.35 0.36 -1.60
C GLY A 260 -4.65 -0.14 -0.21
N GLY A 261 -4.71 -1.47 -0.06
CA GLY A 261 -5.12 -2.10 1.19
C GLY A 261 -4.24 -1.62 2.33
N ASN A 262 -4.79 -0.75 3.18
CA ASN A 262 -4.17 -0.43 4.46
C ASN A 262 -4.42 -1.60 5.42
N THR A 263 -3.73 -1.61 6.55
CA THR A 263 -3.70 -2.77 7.44
C THR A 263 -4.08 -2.40 8.87
N TRP A 264 -4.49 -3.43 9.62
CA TRP A 264 -4.81 -3.31 11.04
C TRP A 264 -5.83 -2.18 11.31
N MET A 265 -5.52 -1.24 12.20
CA MET A 265 -6.44 -0.16 12.60
C MET A 265 -6.16 1.18 11.94
N HIS A 266 -5.26 1.25 10.96
CA HIS A 266 -4.75 2.50 10.41
C HIS A 266 -5.74 3.27 9.51
N TYR A 267 -7.05 3.13 9.75
CA TYR A 267 -8.14 3.71 8.95
C TYR A 267 -8.21 5.23 9.07
N GLY A 268 -7.56 5.85 10.07
CA GLY A 268 -7.50 7.30 10.19
C GLY A 268 -6.89 7.97 8.96
N PHE A 269 -5.98 7.25 8.27
CA PHE A 269 -5.40 7.69 7.01
C PHE A 269 -6.47 7.85 5.92
N ASP A 270 -7.28 6.82 5.68
CA ASP A 270 -8.31 6.83 4.64
C ASP A 270 -9.48 7.75 4.98
N VAL A 271 -9.81 7.89 6.27
CA VAL A 271 -10.76 8.90 6.75
C VAL A 271 -10.30 10.30 6.36
N MET A 272 -9.01 10.62 6.53
CA MET A 272 -8.48 11.92 6.12
C MET A 272 -8.50 12.12 4.61
N LEU A 273 -8.16 11.09 3.83
CA LEU A 273 -8.23 11.14 2.36
C LEU A 273 -9.67 11.36 1.86
N ALA A 274 -10.66 10.69 2.45
CA ALA A 274 -12.07 10.82 2.10
C ALA A 274 -12.64 12.20 2.45
N ASN A 275 -12.19 12.78 3.57
CA ASN A 275 -12.77 14.03 4.09
C ASN A 275 -12.03 15.29 3.64
N GLY A 276 -10.89 15.16 2.96
CA GLY A 276 -10.07 16.33 2.58
C GLY A 276 -9.50 17.04 3.80
N THR A 277 -9.18 16.28 4.85
CA THR A 277 -8.49 16.75 6.07
C THR A 277 -7.06 16.22 6.09
N GLN A 278 -6.22 16.70 7.00
CA GLN A 278 -4.86 16.18 7.16
C GLN A 278 -4.36 16.28 8.62
N PRO A 279 -3.18 15.70 8.96
CA PRO A 279 -2.72 15.58 10.34
C PRO A 279 -2.58 16.88 11.14
N ASP A 280 -2.30 18.01 10.48
CA ASP A 280 -2.23 19.33 11.13
C ASP A 280 -3.59 19.93 11.55
N GLY A 281 -4.70 19.22 11.29
CA GLY A 281 -6.05 19.62 11.66
C GLY A 281 -6.73 20.56 10.63
N THR A 282 -6.05 20.92 9.55
CA THR A 282 -6.65 21.72 8.48
C THR A 282 -7.55 20.88 7.57
N SER A 283 -8.49 21.56 6.90
CA SER A 283 -9.49 20.96 6.00
C SER A 283 -9.55 21.74 4.68
N GLY A 284 -10.35 21.26 3.71
CA GLY A 284 -10.44 21.86 2.37
C GLY A 284 -9.37 21.37 1.41
N HIS A 285 -8.67 20.30 1.76
CA HIS A 285 -7.70 19.65 0.90
C HIS A 285 -8.39 18.77 -0.15
N PRO A 286 -7.69 18.42 -1.24
CA PRO A 286 -8.26 17.55 -2.25
C PRO A 286 -8.67 16.18 -1.68
N VAL A 287 -9.93 15.83 -1.91
CA VAL A 287 -10.52 14.55 -1.54
C VAL A 287 -10.05 13.46 -2.52
N VAL A 288 -9.85 12.25 -2.00
CA VAL A 288 -9.63 11.04 -2.80
C VAL A 288 -10.95 10.29 -2.95
N THR A 289 -11.26 9.88 -4.16
CA THR A 289 -12.44 9.05 -4.47
C THR A 289 -12.02 7.76 -5.13
N TRP A 290 -12.64 6.66 -4.76
CA TRP A 290 -12.35 5.32 -5.28
C TRP A 290 -13.63 4.50 -5.47
N ASP A 291 -13.49 3.32 -6.07
CA ASP A 291 -14.60 2.39 -6.33
C ASP A 291 -14.71 1.32 -5.24
N ILE A 292 -13.58 0.79 -4.75
CA ILE A 292 -13.51 -0.33 -3.79
C ILE A 292 -12.53 -0.02 -2.66
N THR A 293 -12.92 -0.28 -1.41
CA THR A 293 -12.04 -0.16 -0.24
C THR A 293 -11.35 -1.50 -0.01
N ALA A 294 -10.03 -1.55 -0.20
CA ALA A 294 -9.25 -2.73 0.17
C ALA A 294 -8.71 -2.63 1.60
N TRP A 295 -8.48 -3.77 2.23
CA TRP A 295 -7.87 -3.85 3.56
C TRP A 295 -7.09 -5.15 3.73
N HIS A 296 -5.99 -5.09 4.48
CA HIS A 296 -5.15 -6.23 4.81
C HIS A 296 -5.42 -6.66 6.25
N TRP A 297 -5.56 -7.97 6.45
CA TRP A 297 -5.85 -8.55 7.75
C TRP A 297 -5.00 -9.79 8.02
N TYR A 298 -4.29 -9.77 9.15
CA TYR A 298 -3.33 -10.81 9.51
C TYR A 298 -3.66 -11.49 10.85
N SER A 299 -3.15 -12.71 11.03
CA SER A 299 -3.53 -13.64 12.11
C SER A 299 -3.46 -13.09 13.54
N GLU A 300 -2.58 -12.13 13.80
CA GLU A 300 -2.36 -11.48 15.09
C GLU A 300 -3.33 -10.33 15.36
N GLN A 301 -4.05 -9.86 14.35
CA GLN A 301 -4.87 -8.64 14.42
C GLN A 301 -6.26 -8.88 15.03
N GLY A 302 -6.64 -10.15 15.24
CA GLY A 302 -7.86 -10.52 15.96
C GLY A 302 -9.14 -10.31 15.16
N ASP A 303 -10.24 -10.00 15.86
CA ASP A 303 -11.55 -9.72 15.25
C ASP A 303 -11.58 -8.29 14.71
N ILE A 304 -11.76 -8.13 13.39
CA ILE A 304 -11.81 -6.82 12.71
C ILE A 304 -12.97 -5.92 13.19
N ARG A 305 -14.01 -6.48 13.83
CA ARG A 305 -15.10 -5.72 14.45
C ARG A 305 -14.74 -5.15 15.82
N ASN A 306 -13.66 -5.63 16.42
CA ASN A 306 -13.20 -5.24 17.76
C ASN A 306 -11.67 -5.38 17.88
N ALA A 307 -10.95 -4.75 16.97
CA ALA A 307 -9.49 -4.77 16.95
C ALA A 307 -8.96 -3.86 18.05
N CYS A 308 -8.01 -4.31 18.86
CA CYS A 308 -7.53 -3.56 20.03
C CYS A 308 -6.07 -3.13 19.88
N GLY A 309 -5.77 -1.92 20.35
CA GLY A 309 -4.43 -1.34 20.40
C GLY A 309 -4.20 -0.48 21.64
N GLY A 310 -3.21 0.40 21.57
CA GLY A 310 -2.77 1.20 22.72
C GLY A 310 -3.80 2.23 23.20
N THR A 311 -4.75 2.62 22.35
CA THR A 311 -5.72 3.68 22.64
C THR A 311 -7.16 3.19 22.77
N GLY A 312 -7.42 1.90 22.59
CA GLY A 312 -8.74 1.30 22.73
C GLY A 312 -8.99 0.14 21.78
N CYS A 313 -10.25 -0.27 21.67
CA CYS A 313 -10.70 -1.25 20.69
C CYS A 313 -11.65 -0.58 19.69
N TYR A 314 -11.55 -0.98 18.42
CA TYR A 314 -12.16 -0.29 17.31
C TYR A 314 -12.83 -1.27 16.35
N ASN A 315 -13.99 -0.85 15.84
CA ASN A 315 -14.70 -1.55 14.77
C ASN A 315 -14.14 -1.08 13.42
N VAL A 316 -13.02 -1.67 13.00
CA VAL A 316 -12.31 -1.31 11.76
C VAL A 316 -13.23 -1.50 10.55
N ILE A 317 -13.84 -2.69 10.42
CA ILE A 317 -14.71 -2.99 9.28
C ILE A 317 -15.95 -2.07 9.21
N GLY A 318 -16.47 -1.63 10.36
CA GLY A 318 -17.53 -0.63 10.44
C GLY A 318 -17.09 0.74 9.91
N THR A 319 -15.87 1.17 10.22
CA THR A 319 -15.30 2.39 9.62
C THR A 319 -15.16 2.24 8.10
N LEU A 320 -14.66 1.10 7.61
CA LEU A 320 -14.53 0.87 6.16
C LEU A 320 -15.89 0.89 5.45
N GLN A 321 -16.92 0.29 6.07
CA GLN A 321 -18.29 0.31 5.56
C GLN A 321 -18.85 1.74 5.46
N SER A 322 -18.47 2.64 6.36
CA SER A 322 -18.95 4.02 6.36
C SER A 322 -18.56 4.81 5.11
N PHE A 323 -17.55 4.37 4.36
CA PHE A 323 -17.20 4.94 3.06
C PHE A 323 -18.23 4.64 1.96
N GLY A 324 -19.19 3.74 2.21
CA GLY A 324 -20.26 3.41 1.26
C GLY A 324 -19.77 2.67 0.01
N LYS A 325 -18.62 2.00 0.11
CA LYS A 325 -17.99 1.23 -0.98
C LYS A 325 -18.00 -0.27 -0.67
N PRO A 326 -17.98 -1.14 -1.69
CA PRO A 326 -17.58 -2.52 -1.51
C PRO A 326 -16.24 -2.67 -0.78
N ILE A 327 -16.13 -3.71 0.03
CA ILE A 327 -14.91 -4.02 0.77
C ILE A 327 -14.27 -5.27 0.21
N TRP A 328 -12.98 -5.20 -0.09
CA TRP A 328 -12.15 -6.35 -0.43
C TRP A 328 -11.12 -6.55 0.66
N ILE A 329 -11.07 -7.73 1.27
CA ILE A 329 -9.91 -8.10 2.09
C ILE A 329 -8.91 -8.75 1.15
N ASN A 330 -8.08 -7.93 0.52
CA ASN A 330 -7.16 -8.32 -0.54
C ASN A 330 -5.81 -8.85 -0.01
N GLU A 331 -5.64 -8.91 1.31
CA GLU A 331 -4.67 -9.76 2.00
C GLU A 331 -5.29 -10.36 3.26
N VAL A 332 -5.49 -11.68 3.25
CA VAL A 332 -5.79 -12.49 4.42
C VAL A 332 -4.56 -13.36 4.67
N GLY A 333 -3.75 -13.04 5.68
CA GLY A 333 -2.41 -13.62 5.82
C GLY A 333 -2.11 -14.26 7.17
N MET A 334 -1.45 -15.42 7.16
CA MET A 334 -0.84 -15.98 8.37
C MET A 334 0.52 -15.33 8.62
N ARG A 335 0.77 -14.86 9.85
CA ARG A 335 2.12 -14.46 10.23
C ARG A 335 3.02 -15.68 10.40
N PRO A 336 4.29 -15.62 9.92
CA PRO A 336 5.31 -16.63 10.23
C PRO A 336 5.53 -16.85 11.73
N SER A 337 5.27 -15.85 12.55
CA SER A 337 5.39 -15.88 14.00
C SER A 337 4.18 -16.49 14.73
N PHE A 338 3.20 -17.05 14.01
CA PHE A 338 2.02 -17.64 14.61
C PHE A 338 2.39 -18.69 15.68
N PRO A 339 1.85 -18.60 16.91
CA PRO A 339 2.15 -19.53 17.98
C PRO A 339 1.38 -20.84 17.78
N GLY A 340 1.95 -21.76 17.00
CA GLY A 340 1.37 -23.08 16.76
C GLY A 340 2.11 -23.88 15.70
N THR A 341 1.69 -25.12 15.52
CA THR A 341 2.11 -25.98 14.42
C THR A 341 1.56 -25.48 13.08
N ALA A 342 2.18 -25.92 11.98
CA ALA A 342 1.70 -25.57 10.64
C ALA A 342 0.24 -26.02 10.38
N GLY A 343 -0.20 -27.12 10.99
CA GLY A 343 -1.59 -27.59 10.91
C GLY A 343 -2.57 -26.70 11.68
N GLU A 344 -2.17 -26.24 12.86
CA GLU A 344 -2.96 -25.26 13.64
C GLU A 344 -3.05 -23.92 12.90
N ALA A 345 -1.96 -23.47 12.26
CA ALA A 345 -1.99 -22.29 11.40
C ALA A 345 -2.97 -22.44 10.23
N GLY A 346 -3.01 -23.62 9.59
CA GLY A 346 -3.98 -23.93 8.54
C GLY A 346 -5.43 -23.88 9.03
N THR A 347 -5.69 -24.49 10.18
CA THR A 347 -7.01 -24.47 10.82
C THR A 347 -7.44 -23.05 11.19
N PHE A 348 -6.52 -22.25 11.72
CA PHE A 348 -6.76 -20.85 12.08
C PHE A 348 -7.07 -19.99 10.85
N MET A 349 -6.30 -20.13 9.77
CA MET A 349 -6.55 -19.45 8.50
C MET A 349 -7.98 -19.72 7.98
N ALA A 350 -8.38 -20.99 7.92
CA ALA A 350 -9.70 -21.36 7.41
C ALA A 350 -10.83 -20.86 8.31
N ASN A 351 -10.76 -21.09 9.62
CA ASN A 351 -11.89 -20.86 10.52
C ASN A 351 -11.91 -19.44 11.10
N ASN A 352 -10.78 -19.01 11.65
CA ASN A 352 -10.67 -17.79 12.45
C ASN A 352 -10.35 -16.55 11.61
N MET A 353 -9.86 -16.73 10.39
CA MET A 353 -9.66 -15.63 9.44
C MET A 353 -10.71 -15.64 8.33
N MET A 354 -10.61 -16.56 7.36
CA MET A 354 -11.51 -16.57 6.21
C MET A 354 -12.97 -16.82 6.63
N GLY A 355 -13.22 -17.80 7.51
CA GLY A 355 -14.56 -18.11 8.01
C GLY A 355 -15.18 -16.96 8.80
N ALA A 356 -14.40 -16.31 9.68
CA ALA A 356 -14.87 -15.16 10.45
C ALA A 356 -15.23 -13.97 9.54
N LEU A 357 -14.42 -13.69 8.52
CA LEU A 357 -14.69 -12.61 7.55
C LEU A 357 -15.89 -12.96 6.65
N LEU A 358 -15.99 -14.20 6.17
CA LEU A 358 -17.14 -14.67 5.39
C LEU A 358 -18.45 -14.55 6.17
N ALA A 359 -18.45 -14.91 7.46
CA ALA A 359 -19.64 -14.85 8.31
C ALA A 359 -20.22 -13.42 8.45
N ILE A 360 -19.38 -12.40 8.34
CA ILE A 360 -19.79 -10.99 8.46
C ILE A 360 -19.92 -10.29 7.10
N ALA A 361 -19.57 -10.97 6.01
CA ALA A 361 -19.52 -10.37 4.68
C ALA A 361 -20.84 -9.72 4.22
N PRO A 362 -22.03 -10.34 4.42
CA PRO A 362 -23.30 -9.70 4.05
C PRO A 362 -23.59 -8.42 4.83
N GLN A 363 -23.13 -8.34 6.09
CA GLN A 363 -23.36 -7.17 6.94
C GLN A 363 -22.52 -5.97 6.50
N TYR A 364 -21.29 -6.21 6.02
CA TYR A 364 -20.32 -5.15 5.71
C TYR A 364 -20.05 -4.98 4.21
N ASN A 365 -20.77 -5.68 3.34
CA ASN A 365 -20.54 -5.68 1.89
C ASN A 365 -19.10 -6.09 1.52
N ILE A 366 -18.60 -7.14 2.18
CA ILE A 366 -17.33 -7.76 1.80
C ILE A 366 -17.59 -8.61 0.56
N GLN A 367 -16.89 -8.30 -0.53
CA GLN A 367 -17.09 -8.94 -1.84
C GLN A 367 -15.91 -9.81 -2.26
N SER A 368 -14.77 -9.69 -1.58
CA SER A 368 -13.58 -10.49 -1.90
C SER A 368 -12.74 -10.79 -0.66
N LEU A 369 -12.20 -12.01 -0.60
CA LEU A 369 -11.18 -12.47 0.35
C LEU A 369 -10.00 -13.04 -0.46
N GLN A 370 -8.83 -12.40 -0.40
CA GLN A 370 -7.65 -12.79 -1.17
C GLN A 370 -6.52 -13.17 -0.22
N VAL A 371 -6.01 -14.39 -0.35
CA VAL A 371 -5.05 -14.94 0.60
C VAL A 371 -3.64 -14.43 0.28
N TYR A 372 -2.95 -13.94 1.31
CA TYR A 372 -1.53 -13.61 1.25
C TYR A 372 -0.72 -14.81 1.77
N GLN A 373 0.11 -15.47 0.98
CA GLN A 373 0.38 -15.31 -0.46
C GLN A 373 0.63 -16.70 -1.09
N LEU A 374 0.82 -16.81 -2.41
CA LEU A 374 0.94 -18.15 -3.03
C LEU A 374 2.20 -18.89 -2.56
N TYR A 375 3.37 -18.27 -2.68
CA TYR A 375 4.66 -18.87 -2.32
C TYR A 375 5.31 -18.17 -1.14
N ASP A 376 6.05 -18.93 -0.32
CA ASP A 376 7.00 -18.36 0.63
C ASP A 376 8.07 -17.56 -0.14
N ASP A 377 8.48 -16.43 0.43
CA ASP A 377 9.57 -15.67 -0.15
C ASP A 377 10.90 -16.43 -0.02
N PRO A 378 11.88 -16.12 -0.89
CA PRO A 378 13.26 -16.52 -0.61
C PRO A 378 13.71 -15.95 0.76
N PRO A 379 14.75 -16.51 1.41
CA PRO A 379 15.24 -16.01 2.70
C PRO A 379 15.61 -14.52 2.74
N THR A 380 15.78 -13.88 1.58
CA THR A 380 16.06 -12.44 1.42
C THR A 380 14.81 -11.57 1.30
N GLY A 381 13.62 -12.17 1.21
CA GLY A 381 12.33 -11.46 1.11
C GLY A 381 11.67 -11.24 2.47
N GLU A 382 10.34 -11.13 2.47
CA GLU A 382 9.54 -10.80 3.65
C GLU A 382 9.39 -11.98 4.64
N GLY A 383 9.62 -13.21 4.15
CA GLY A 383 9.64 -14.43 4.94
C GLY A 383 8.60 -15.46 4.50
N PRO A 384 8.40 -16.53 5.29
CA PRO A 384 7.61 -17.69 4.88
C PRO A 384 6.09 -17.48 5.12
N TYR A 385 5.54 -16.46 4.46
CA TYR A 385 4.11 -16.10 4.48
C TYR A 385 3.24 -16.95 3.56
N GLY A 386 3.83 -17.62 2.58
CA GLY A 386 3.13 -18.33 1.53
C GLY A 386 2.30 -19.50 2.06
N ILE A 387 1.33 -19.91 1.26
CA ILE A 387 0.60 -21.16 1.49
C ILE A 387 1.34 -22.36 0.86
N MET A 388 2.33 -22.10 0.02
CA MET A 388 3.28 -23.06 -0.53
C MET A 388 4.72 -22.67 -0.18
N LEU A 389 5.65 -23.62 -0.19
CA LEU A 389 7.06 -23.35 0.03
C LEU A 389 7.67 -22.56 -1.14
N ASN A 390 8.86 -22.01 -0.90
CA ASN A 390 9.61 -21.20 -1.86
C ASN A 390 10.23 -22.00 -3.03
N ASP A 391 10.00 -23.31 -3.08
CA ASP A 391 10.32 -24.18 -4.20
C ASP A 391 9.28 -24.09 -5.33
N GLY A 392 8.14 -23.41 -5.08
CA GLY A 392 7.07 -23.24 -6.05
C GLY A 392 6.18 -24.47 -6.26
N ALA A 393 6.41 -25.55 -5.51
CA ALA A 393 5.81 -26.86 -5.76
C ALA A 393 5.18 -27.48 -4.51
N THR A 394 5.80 -27.34 -3.34
CA THR A 394 5.40 -28.07 -2.13
C THR A 394 4.34 -27.29 -1.34
N PRO A 395 3.11 -27.82 -1.19
CA PRO A 395 2.07 -27.15 -0.42
C PRO A 395 2.35 -27.22 1.09
N LYS A 396 2.06 -26.14 1.82
CA LYS A 396 2.03 -26.13 3.30
C LYS A 396 0.62 -26.57 3.77
N PRO A 397 0.44 -26.98 5.04
CA PRO A 397 -0.89 -27.35 5.55
C PRO A 397 -1.98 -26.27 5.37
N VAL A 398 -1.59 -24.98 5.37
CA VAL A 398 -2.49 -23.86 5.04
C VAL A 398 -3.09 -24.00 3.64
N TYR A 399 -2.34 -24.46 2.62
CA TYR A 399 -2.87 -24.66 1.27
C TYR A 399 -4.10 -25.57 1.26
N THR A 400 -4.00 -26.72 1.92
CA THR A 400 -5.10 -27.70 2.00
C THR A 400 -6.29 -27.12 2.77
N SER A 401 -6.02 -26.34 3.82
CA SER A 401 -7.06 -25.72 4.63
C SER A 401 -7.84 -24.65 3.84
N VAL A 402 -7.13 -23.80 3.09
CA VAL A 402 -7.72 -22.79 2.19
C VAL A 402 -8.52 -23.46 1.07
N LYS A 403 -7.95 -24.50 0.42
CA LYS A 403 -8.65 -25.26 -0.62
C LYS A 403 -9.97 -25.83 -0.14
N ASN A 404 -9.96 -26.51 1.02
CA ASN A 404 -11.16 -27.12 1.58
C ASN A 404 -12.18 -26.07 2.02
N PHE A 405 -11.71 -24.94 2.57
CA PHE A 405 -12.58 -23.81 2.91
C PHE A 405 -13.32 -23.29 1.68
N ILE A 406 -12.61 -23.01 0.58
CA ILE A 406 -13.21 -22.50 -0.66
C ILE A 406 -14.15 -23.54 -1.28
N ALA A 407 -13.78 -24.81 -1.28
CA ALA A 407 -14.63 -25.88 -1.81
C ALA A 407 -15.96 -26.04 -1.06
N THR A 408 -16.00 -25.69 0.23
CA THR A 408 -17.21 -25.75 1.08
C THR A 408 -17.99 -24.45 1.11
N HIS A 409 -17.43 -23.36 0.57
CA HIS A 409 -18.05 -22.04 0.48
C HIS A 409 -17.82 -21.46 -0.91
N PRO A 410 -18.34 -22.08 -1.98
CA PRO A 410 -18.05 -21.64 -3.35
C PRO A 410 -18.56 -20.22 -3.63
N HIS A 411 -17.95 -19.58 -4.64
CA HIS A 411 -18.39 -18.30 -5.18
C HIS A 411 -19.84 -18.36 -5.67
#